data_AF-A0A2N3VH20-F1
#
_entry.id   AF-A0A2N3VH20-F1
#
_cell.length_a   1.000
_cell.length_b   1.000
_cell.length_c   1.000
_cell.angle_alpha   90.00
_cell.angle_beta   90.00
_cell.angle_gamma   90.00
#
_symmetry.space_group_name_H-M   'P 1'
#
loop_
_entity.id
_entity.type
_entity.pdbx_description
1 polymer ?
#
loop_
_entity_poly.entity_id
_entity_poly.type
_entity_poly.pdbx_seq_one_letter_code
_entity_poly.pdbx_strand_id
1 'polypeptide(L)'
;MSDDIGNGPRYRAIILSAAAGFVHHIKPRTTPFPEGLEARIELWDSTLTTLLDTWDATSISTGLVAWGIVPATTNTIPENSRYRMYLTYPTAPALPYLWAHGQVVRQQ
;
A
#
# COMPACT_ATOMS: atom_id res chain seq x y z
N MET A 1 5.30 22.11 6.86
CA MET A 1 4.45 21.11 7.56
C MET A 1 5.02 19.76 7.17
N SER A 2 5.65 19.06 8.13
CA SER A 2 6.25 17.74 7.94
C SER A 2 5.14 16.74 7.57
N ASP A 3 5.33 15.90 6.54
CA ASP A 3 4.51 14.71 6.39
C ASP A 3 4.82 13.82 7.61
N ASP A 4 3.98 13.82 8.64
CA ASP A 4 4.15 12.93 9.78
C ASP A 4 3.87 11.50 9.33
N ILE A 5 4.94 10.75 9.09
CA ILE A 5 4.92 9.36 8.66
C ILE A 5 4.84 8.46 9.88
N GLY A 6 3.67 7.84 10.09
CA GLY A 6 3.44 6.84 11.15
C GLY A 6 2.63 7.30 12.36
N ASN A 7 2.40 8.60 12.58
CA ASN A 7 1.59 9.10 13.72
C ASN A 7 0.07 9.24 13.41
N GLY A 8 -0.35 8.87 12.20
CA GLY A 8 -1.74 8.99 11.75
C GLY A 8 -1.92 8.34 10.39
N PRO A 9 -2.14 7.01 10.33
CA PRO A 9 -2.24 6.32 9.06
C PRO A 9 -3.45 6.85 8.29
N ARG A 10 -3.27 7.14 7.00
CA ARG A 10 -4.32 7.75 6.18
C ARG A 10 -5.39 6.71 5.85
N TYR A 11 -6.64 6.98 6.22
CA TYR A 11 -7.77 6.16 5.78
C TYR A 11 -8.12 6.48 4.33
N ARG A 12 -7.98 5.51 3.42
CA ARG A 12 -8.37 5.63 2.00
C ARG A 12 -8.90 4.31 1.49
N ALA A 13 -9.74 4.34 0.46
CA ALA A 13 -10.17 3.13 -0.22
C ALA A 13 -9.26 2.86 -1.42
N ILE A 14 -8.94 1.59 -1.68
CA ILE A 14 -8.39 1.14 -2.97
C ILE A 14 -9.57 0.65 -3.79
N ILE A 15 -9.75 1.22 -4.98
CA ILE A 15 -10.80 0.82 -5.91
C ILE A 15 -10.19 -0.15 -6.91
N LEU A 16 -10.70 -1.38 -6.93
CA LEU A 16 -10.35 -2.41 -7.91
C LEU A 16 -11.45 -2.50 -8.96
N SER A 17 -11.07 -2.44 -10.22
CA SER A 17 -11.95 -2.77 -11.34
C SER A 17 -11.65 -4.17 -11.84
N ALA A 18 -12.69 -4.92 -12.24
CA ALA A 18 -12.54 -6.29 -12.69
C ALA A 18 -11.63 -6.38 -13.93
N ALA A 19 -10.73 -7.36 -13.95
CA ALA A 19 -9.79 -7.63 -15.05
C ALA A 19 -8.83 -6.48 -15.42
N ALA A 20 -8.78 -5.40 -14.64
CA ALA A 20 -7.89 -4.28 -14.89
C ALA A 20 -6.63 -4.38 -14.03
N GLY A 21 -5.47 -4.19 -14.65
CA GLY A 21 -4.24 -3.87 -13.94
C GLY A 21 -4.21 -2.37 -13.63
N PHE A 22 -3.58 -1.99 -12.54
CA PHE A 22 -3.44 -0.57 -12.21
C PHE A 22 -2.12 -0.30 -11.51
N VAL A 23 -1.71 0.96 -11.56
CA VAL A 23 -0.53 1.44 -10.85
C VAL A 23 -1.01 2.24 -9.66
N HIS A 24 -0.80 1.72 -8.46
CA HIS A 24 -0.88 2.54 -7.26
C HIS A 24 0.44 3.28 -7.11
N HIS A 25 0.42 4.56 -6.73
CA HIS A 25 1.66 5.26 -6.42
C HIS A 25 1.48 6.30 -5.32
N ILE A 26 2.57 6.55 -4.61
CA ILE A 26 2.69 7.66 -3.67
C ILE A 26 3.90 8.52 -4.04
N LYS A 27 3.76 9.81 -3.79
CA LYS A 27 4.84 10.80 -3.97
C LYS A 27 5.03 11.55 -2.66
N PRO A 28 6.28 11.87 -2.30
CA PRO A 28 6.54 12.73 -1.15
C PRO A 28 6.00 14.13 -1.44
N ARG A 29 5.38 14.82 -0.45
CA ARG A 29 4.92 16.20 -0.68
C ARG A 29 6.01 17.23 -0.46
N THR A 30 6.84 17.03 0.56
CA THR A 30 7.86 18.00 0.97
C THR A 30 9.26 17.39 1.04
N THR A 31 9.38 16.23 1.67
CA THR A 31 10.67 15.58 1.93
C THR A 31 10.79 14.34 1.07
N PRO A 32 11.82 14.20 0.22
CA PRO A 32 12.05 12.99 -0.55
C PRO A 32 12.06 11.74 0.32
N PHE A 33 11.61 10.62 -0.23
CA PHE A 33 11.79 9.32 0.42
C PHE A 33 13.28 9.01 0.57
N PRO A 34 13.70 8.33 1.66
CA PRO A 34 15.08 7.91 1.82
C PRO A 34 15.44 6.82 0.80
N GLU A 35 16.71 6.74 0.42
CA GLU A 35 17.24 5.62 -0.36
C GLU A 35 17.16 4.32 0.45
N GLY A 36 16.75 3.22 -0.18
CA GLY A 36 16.56 1.95 0.51
C GLY A 36 15.25 1.83 1.30
N LEU A 37 14.29 2.75 1.09
CA LEU A 37 12.92 2.57 1.54
C LEU A 37 12.35 1.26 0.95
N GLU A 38 11.64 0.49 1.76
CA GLU A 38 10.81 -0.61 1.27
C GLU A 38 9.33 -0.27 1.48
N ALA A 39 8.47 -0.77 0.62
CA ALA A 39 7.05 -0.48 0.67
C ALA A 39 6.21 -1.68 0.24
N ARG A 40 5.19 -2.00 1.02
CA ARG A 40 4.28 -3.12 0.74
C ARG A 40 2.84 -2.79 1.09
N ILE A 41 1.91 -3.40 0.37
CA ILE A 41 0.48 -3.37 0.65
C ILE A 41 0.05 -4.78 1.00
N GLU A 42 -0.41 -4.97 2.21
CA GLU A 42 -0.99 -6.22 2.66
C GLU A 42 -2.51 -6.16 2.51
N LEU A 43 -3.08 -7.19 1.90
CA LEU A 43 -4.51 -7.37 1.71
C LEU A 43 -5.03 -8.41 2.68
N TRP A 44 -6.11 -8.08 3.35
CA TRP A 44 -6.67 -8.84 4.45
C TRP A 44 -8.15 -9.07 4.22
N ASP A 45 -8.69 -10.12 4.83
CA ASP A 45 -10.13 -10.32 4.91
C ASP A 45 -10.85 -9.14 5.61
N SER A 46 -12.18 -9.18 5.59
CA SER A 46 -13.01 -8.12 6.17
C SER A 46 -12.83 -7.96 7.69
N THR A 47 -12.26 -8.97 8.36
CA THR A 47 -12.02 -9.04 9.81
C THR A 47 -10.57 -8.76 10.21
N LEU A 48 -9.65 -8.54 9.26
CA LEU A 48 -8.20 -8.37 9.49
C LEU A 48 -7.55 -9.60 10.16
N THR A 49 -8.09 -10.79 9.92
CA THR A 49 -7.63 -12.06 10.51
C THR A 49 -6.80 -12.88 9.54
N THR A 50 -7.16 -12.88 8.26
CA THR A 50 -6.49 -13.67 7.22
C THR A 50 -5.81 -12.74 6.23
N LEU A 51 -4.51 -12.93 6.03
CA LEU A 51 -3.77 -12.28 4.96
C LEU A 51 -4.14 -12.98 3.64
N LEU A 52 -4.72 -12.23 2.71
CA LEU A 52 -5.16 -12.72 1.41
C LEU A 52 -4.04 -12.65 0.38
N ASP A 53 -3.30 -11.54 0.37
CA ASP A 53 -2.22 -11.28 -0.58
C ASP A 53 -1.29 -10.17 -0.07
N THR A 54 -0.09 -10.06 -0.64
CA THR A 54 0.86 -8.99 -0.39
C THR A 54 1.41 -8.46 -1.70
N TRP A 55 1.32 -7.14 -1.88
CA TRP A 55 1.85 -6.43 -3.03
C TRP A 55 3.06 -5.60 -2.61
N ASP A 56 4.24 -6.08 -2.98
CA ASP A 56 5.48 -5.32 -2.84
C ASP A 56 5.58 -4.23 -3.91
N ALA A 57 6.19 -3.11 -3.58
CA ALA A 57 6.39 -2.02 -4.52
C ALA A 57 7.34 -2.46 -5.64
N THR A 58 6.89 -2.28 -6.89
CA THR A 58 7.64 -2.66 -8.09
C THR A 58 8.66 -1.60 -8.50
N SER A 59 8.49 -0.36 -8.03
CA SER A 59 9.42 0.74 -8.30
C SER A 59 9.51 1.64 -7.07
N ILE A 60 10.72 1.82 -6.55
CA ILE A 60 11.01 2.68 -5.42
C ILE A 60 12.14 3.64 -5.80
N SER A 61 11.93 4.92 -5.55
CA SER A 61 12.91 5.98 -5.68
C SER A 61 12.65 7.05 -4.62
N THR A 62 13.57 8.00 -4.49
CA THR A 62 13.42 9.13 -3.56
C THR A 62 12.22 10.03 -3.89
N GLY A 63 11.70 9.98 -5.13
CA GLY A 63 10.56 10.79 -5.57
C GLY A 63 9.25 10.03 -5.82
N LEU A 64 9.27 8.71 -5.78
CA LEU A 64 8.13 7.87 -6.17
C LEU A 64 8.24 6.47 -5.55
N VAL A 65 7.13 5.99 -5.01
CA VAL A 65 6.90 4.57 -4.76
C VAL A 65 5.69 4.15 -5.58
N ALA A 66 5.83 3.07 -6.35
CA ALA A 66 4.76 2.56 -7.20
C ALA A 66 4.63 1.04 -7.10
N TRP A 67 3.39 0.57 -7.22
CA TRP A 67 3.00 -0.83 -7.24
C TRP A 67 2.34 -1.12 -8.59
N GLY A 68 2.95 -1.98 -9.40
CA GLY A 68 2.33 -2.55 -10.59
C GLY A 68 1.48 -3.76 -10.19
N ILE A 69 0.16 -3.59 -10.16
CA ILE A 69 -0.76 -4.64 -9.71
C ILE A 69 -1.38 -5.30 -10.94
N VAL A 70 -1.18 -6.61 -11.06
CA VAL A 70 -1.65 -7.41 -12.20
C VAL A 70 -3.11 -7.85 -12.01
N PRO A 71 -3.91 -7.96 -13.09
CA PRO A 71 -5.30 -8.40 -12.99
C PRO A 71 -5.51 -9.76 -12.31
N ALA A 72 -4.54 -10.66 -12.42
CA ALA A 72 -4.63 -12.00 -11.86
C ALA A 72 -4.70 -11.98 -10.32
N THR A 73 -3.99 -11.06 -9.66
CA THR A 73 -3.95 -10.96 -8.21
C THR A 73 -5.14 -10.19 -7.65
N THR A 74 -5.81 -9.36 -8.45
CA THR A 74 -7.01 -8.60 -8.01
C THR A 74 -8.27 -9.46 -8.01
N ASN A 75 -8.35 -10.47 -8.90
CA ASN A 75 -9.53 -11.32 -9.03
C ASN A 75 -9.79 -12.20 -7.79
N THR A 76 -8.73 -12.60 -7.08
CA THR A 76 -8.80 -13.46 -5.90
C THR A 76 -9.19 -12.72 -4.63
N ILE A 77 -9.21 -11.38 -4.65
CA ILE A 77 -9.54 -10.55 -3.48
C ILE A 77 -11.06 -10.43 -3.33
N PRO A 78 -11.65 -10.96 -2.23
CA PRO A 78 -13.08 -10.87 -1.98
C PRO A 78 -13.57 -9.42 -1.82
N GLU A 79 -14.88 -9.21 -2.02
CA GLU A 79 -15.52 -7.95 -1.64
C GLU A 79 -15.40 -7.70 -0.13
N ASN A 80 -15.41 -6.41 0.26
CA ASN A 80 -15.25 -5.96 1.64
C ASN A 80 -13.89 -6.32 2.29
N SER A 81 -12.91 -6.75 1.50
CA SER A 81 -11.52 -6.91 1.95
C SER A 81 -10.96 -5.59 2.46
N ARG A 82 -9.94 -5.68 3.30
CA ARG A 82 -9.25 -4.52 3.88
C ARG A 82 -7.79 -4.53 3.44
N TYR A 83 -7.14 -3.37 3.47
CA TYR A 83 -5.72 -3.28 3.19
C TYR A 83 -4.98 -2.48 4.24
N ARG A 84 -3.68 -2.77 4.36
CA ARG A 84 -2.71 -2.02 5.16
C ARG A 84 -1.47 -1.78 4.33
N MET A 85 -1.05 -0.53 4.23
CA MET A 85 0.15 -0.12 3.51
C MET A 85 1.24 0.23 4.50
N TYR A 86 2.38 -0.43 4.35
CA TYR A 86 3.54 -0.26 5.20
C TYR A 86 4.69 0.36 4.41
N LEU A 87 5.41 1.27 5.07
CA LEU A 87 6.68 1.83 4.62
C LEU A 87 7.74 1.43 5.64
N THR A 88 8.77 0.72 5.21
CA THR A 88 9.89 0.29 6.06
C THR A 88 11.09 1.15 5.74
N TYR A 89 11.55 1.90 6.74
CA TYR A 89 12.68 2.80 6.58
C TYR A 89 14.00 2.03 6.76
N PRO A 90 15.06 2.43 6.04
CA PRO A 90 16.40 1.83 6.13
C PRO A 90 17.14 2.29 7.41
N THR A 91 16.44 2.34 8.54
CA THR A 91 17.00 2.65 9.85
C THR A 91 17.30 1.37 10.61
N ALA A 92 18.14 1.44 11.65
CA ALA A 92 18.35 0.33 12.56
C ALA A 92 17.67 0.63 13.91
N PRO A 93 16.64 -0.14 14.34
CA PRO A 93 16.02 -1.26 13.63
C PRO A 93 15.11 -0.81 12.47
N ALA A 94 14.98 -1.66 11.45
CA ALA A 94 14.05 -1.42 10.36
C ALA A 94 12.64 -1.72 10.87
N LEU A 95 11.79 -0.70 10.96
CA LEU A 95 10.43 -0.83 11.46
C LEU A 95 9.43 -0.59 10.33
N PRO A 96 8.40 -1.45 10.19
CA PRO A 96 7.32 -1.22 9.23
C PRO A 96 6.34 -0.18 9.80
N TYR A 97 6.31 1.01 9.21
CA TYR A 97 5.37 2.06 9.60
C TYR A 97 4.08 1.95 8.81
N LEU A 98 2.94 1.85 9.50
CA LEU A 98 1.63 1.86 8.86
C LEU A 98 1.37 3.28 8.31
N TRP A 99 1.34 3.40 6.99
CA TRP A 99 1.19 4.67 6.30
C TRP A 99 -0.26 4.94 5.87
N ALA A 100 -0.93 3.92 5.37
CA ALA A 100 -2.32 4.01 4.96
C ALA A 100 -3.04 2.69 5.22
N HIS A 101 -4.35 2.77 5.41
CA HIS A 101 -5.20 1.60 5.53
C HIS A 101 -6.62 1.92 5.04
N GLY A 102 -7.40 0.89 4.79
CA GLY A 102 -8.81 1.06 4.52
C GLY A 102 -9.42 -0.13 3.82
N GLN A 103 -10.50 0.12 3.07
CA GLN A 103 -11.24 -0.93 2.38
C GLN A 103 -10.77 -1.08 0.93
N VAL A 104 -10.88 -2.30 0.44
CA VAL A 104 -10.80 -2.64 -0.96
C VAL A 104 -12.23 -2.64 -1.50
N VAL A 105 -12.53 -1.69 -2.37
CA VAL A 105 -13.85 -1.52 -2.98
C VAL A 105 -13.78 -2.07 -4.40
N ARG A 106 -14.72 -2.93 -4.77
CA ARG A 106 -14.85 -3.37 -6.17
C ARG A 106 -15.81 -2.43 -6.88
N GLN A 107 -15.35 -1.83 -7.97
CA GLN A 107 -16.22 -1.14 -8.91
C GLN A 107 -16.57 -2.14 -10.02
N GLN A 108 -17.77 -2.71 -9.90
CA GLN A 108 -18.37 -3.58 -10.91
C GLN A 108 -19.04 -2.74 -12.00
#